data_AF-A0A7T3PCT9-F1
#
_entry.id   AF-A0A7T3PCT9-F1
#
_cell.length_a   1.000
_cell.length_b   1.000
_cell.length_c   1.000
_cell.angle_alpha   90.00
_cell.angle_beta   90.00
_cell.angle_gamma   90.00
#
_symmetry.space_group_name_H-M   'P 1'
#
loop_
_entity.id
_entity.type
_entity.pdbx_description
1 polymer ?
#
loop_
_entity_poly.entity_id
_entity_poly.type
_entity_poly.pdbx_seq_one_letter_code
_entity_poly.pdbx_strand_id
1 'polypeptide(L)'
;MKQKFNSVWLWLKRIWLGIKKGWSVEILPTPVTIFLSNPIIRVLRVIGGISVLIVVFKKHVFFIPPFDFFIILFAFLHFLQIIIVFIIKICYGIKKLVCNKKDFEVRNSPLDRFATQIARILYCAKVGCSVTGGTATVIATGASFDLVLESSGREKVFIPFIGNLYKKVFGEPLPNLDKRLGEMTKPESTKDLTSETTSTPLISSAKMHEAIEKYKNLSDSEKLEFLDKINKEIMQNKNEEVFFKK
;
A
#
# COMPACT_ATOMS: atom_id res chain seq x y z
N MET A 1 25.38 -23.68 -28.43
CA MET A 1 24.67 -23.34 -27.17
C MET A 1 25.35 -22.23 -26.35
N LYS A 2 26.68 -22.26 -26.14
CA LYS A 2 27.43 -21.21 -25.39
C LYS A 2 27.22 -19.76 -25.87
N GLN A 3 27.09 -19.53 -27.18
CA GLN A 3 26.94 -18.17 -27.73
C GLN A 3 25.61 -17.49 -27.36
N LYS A 4 24.51 -18.27 -27.20
CA LYS A 4 23.21 -17.74 -26.76
C LYS A 4 23.19 -17.40 -25.26
N PHE A 5 23.96 -18.13 -24.44
CA PHE A 5 24.00 -17.86 -23.00
C PHE A 5 24.69 -16.52 -22.69
N ASN A 6 25.78 -16.22 -23.40
CA ASN A 6 26.52 -14.96 -23.22
C ASN A 6 25.70 -13.72 -23.62
N SER A 7 24.81 -13.82 -24.62
CA SER A 7 23.98 -12.68 -25.03
C SER A 7 22.91 -12.34 -23.98
N VAL A 8 22.25 -13.34 -23.39
CA VAL A 8 21.24 -13.14 -22.34
C VAL A 8 21.85 -12.49 -21.10
N TRP A 9 23.02 -12.98 -20.66
CA TRP A 9 23.72 -12.41 -19.51
C TRP A 9 24.10 -10.94 -19.71
N LEU A 10 24.55 -10.58 -20.92
CA LEU A 10 24.85 -9.19 -21.28
C LEU A 10 23.61 -8.29 -21.24
N TRP A 11 22.45 -8.79 -21.69
CA TRP A 11 21.18 -8.07 -21.61
C TRP A 11 20.74 -7.81 -20.16
N LEU A 12 20.77 -8.84 -19.31
CA LEU A 12 20.43 -8.71 -17.89
C LEU A 12 21.32 -7.70 -17.17
N LYS A 13 22.64 -7.75 -17.42
CA LYS A 13 23.59 -6.79 -16.83
C LYS A 13 23.27 -5.34 -17.21
N ARG A 14 22.77 -5.09 -18.44
CA ARG A 14 22.39 -3.75 -18.91
C ARG A 14 21.06 -3.28 -18.31
N ILE A 15 20.06 -4.16 -18.24
CA ILE A 15 18.79 -3.86 -17.56
C ILE A 15 19.07 -3.50 -16.10
N TRP A 16 19.93 -4.27 -15.43
CA TRP A 16 20.36 -3.99 -14.07
C TRP A 16 21.05 -2.62 -13.91
N LEU A 17 21.88 -2.23 -14.88
CA LEU A 17 22.49 -0.89 -14.91
C LEU A 17 21.43 0.22 -15.04
N GLY A 18 20.43 0.04 -15.92
CA GLY A 18 19.31 0.97 -16.06
C GLY A 18 18.49 1.11 -14.78
N ILE A 19 18.17 -0.03 -14.13
CA ILE A 19 17.47 -0.06 -12.82
C ILE A 19 18.30 0.67 -11.76
N LYS A 20 19.57 0.30 -11.60
CA LYS A 20 20.47 0.92 -10.61
C LYS A 20 20.58 2.43 -10.84
N LYS A 21 20.70 2.87 -12.09
CA LYS A 21 20.78 4.29 -12.45
C LYS A 21 19.47 5.01 -12.12
N GLY A 22 18.32 4.52 -12.59
CA GLY A 22 17.01 5.11 -12.30
C GLY A 22 16.72 5.19 -10.80
N TRP A 23 17.15 4.18 -10.02
CA TRP A 23 17.00 4.17 -8.57
C TRP A 23 17.92 5.17 -7.86
N SER A 24 19.15 5.36 -8.37
CA SER A 24 20.13 6.29 -7.81
C SER A 24 19.77 7.77 -7.98
N VAL A 25 18.85 8.11 -8.89
CA VAL A 25 18.43 9.50 -9.08
C VAL A 25 17.59 9.95 -7.88
N GLU A 26 18.06 11.00 -7.21
CA GLU A 26 17.35 11.67 -6.12
C GLU A 26 16.07 12.34 -6.64
N ILE A 27 14.95 12.06 -5.96
CA ILE A 27 13.62 12.63 -6.24
C ILE A 27 13.46 14.01 -5.61
N LEU A 28 14.20 14.32 -4.54
CA LEU A 28 14.10 15.61 -3.87
C LEU A 28 15.29 16.50 -4.26
N PRO A 29 15.07 17.81 -4.35
CA PRO A 29 16.18 18.75 -4.46
C PRO A 29 16.99 18.78 -3.16
N THR A 30 18.31 18.90 -3.28
CA THR A 30 19.27 18.88 -2.15
C THR A 30 18.94 19.89 -1.03
N PRO A 31 18.49 21.13 -1.30
CA PRO A 31 18.09 22.04 -0.23
C PRO A 31 16.93 21.51 0.61
N VAL A 32 15.97 20.82 0.00
CA VAL A 32 14.83 20.24 0.71
C VAL A 32 15.22 18.99 1.48
N THR A 33 16.17 18.19 0.97
CA THR A 33 16.68 17.03 1.75
C THR A 33 17.42 17.48 3.00
N ILE A 34 18.23 18.54 2.91
CA ILE A 34 18.89 19.17 4.06
C ILE A 34 17.86 19.75 5.04
N PHE A 35 16.84 20.45 4.54
CA PHE A 35 15.76 20.96 5.39
C PHE A 35 15.01 19.84 6.13
N LEU A 36 14.68 18.75 5.43
CA LEU A 36 13.96 17.60 6.01
C LEU A 36 14.83 16.70 6.88
N SER A 37 16.16 16.77 6.77
CA SER A 37 17.08 16.02 7.62
C SER A 37 17.29 16.67 8.99
N ASN A 38 16.95 17.95 9.14
CA ASN A 38 17.03 18.65 10.43
C ASN A 38 16.22 17.94 11.53
N PRO A 39 16.80 17.73 12.73
CA PRO A 39 16.17 16.99 13.82
C PRO A 39 14.87 17.67 14.31
N ILE A 40 14.83 19.00 14.33
CA ILE A 40 13.63 19.77 14.71
C ILE A 40 12.45 19.43 13.78
N ILE A 41 12.70 19.39 12.47
CA ILE A 41 11.68 19.06 11.47
C ILE A 41 11.24 17.59 11.59
N ARG A 42 12.15 16.69 11.98
CA ARG A 42 11.80 15.29 12.25
C ARG A 42 10.87 15.16 13.46
N VAL A 43 11.18 15.84 14.56
CA VAL A 43 10.34 15.86 15.77
C VAL A 43 8.97 16.47 15.44
N LEU A 44 8.94 17.60 14.73
CA LEU A 44 7.69 18.24 14.29
C LEU A 44 6.84 17.30 13.42
N ARG A 45 7.48 16.50 12.55
CA ARG A 45 6.78 15.50 11.73
C ARG A 45 6.14 14.40 12.56
N VAL A 46 6.84 13.89 13.58
CA VAL A 46 6.31 12.83 14.45
C VAL A 46 5.15 13.37 15.30
N ILE A 47 5.35 14.52 15.95
CA ILE A 47 4.31 15.16 16.77
C ILE A 47 3.11 15.52 15.88
N GLY A 48 3.35 16.18 14.75
CA GLY A 48 2.31 16.55 13.78
C GLY A 48 1.55 15.34 13.24
N GLY A 49 2.24 14.23 12.96
CA GLY A 49 1.61 12.99 12.51
C GLY A 49 0.70 12.38 13.58
N ILE A 50 1.15 12.35 14.83
CA ILE A 50 0.32 11.91 15.98
C ILE A 50 -0.87 12.85 16.16
N SER A 51 -0.68 14.16 16.05
CA SER A 51 -1.76 15.15 16.13
C SER A 51 -2.81 14.92 15.05
N VAL A 52 -2.41 14.70 13.79
CA VAL A 52 -3.34 14.36 12.70
C VAL A 52 -4.13 13.10 13.03
N LEU A 53 -3.48 12.04 13.54
CA LEU A 53 -4.19 10.82 13.95
C LEU A 53 -5.22 11.10 15.05
N ILE A 54 -4.86 11.86 16.09
CA ILE A 54 -5.77 12.21 17.19
C ILE A 54 -6.97 13.02 16.69
N VAL A 55 -6.74 13.97 15.78
CA VAL A 55 -7.81 14.77 15.15
C VAL A 55 -8.74 13.88 14.34
N VAL A 56 -8.19 12.99 13.50
CA VAL A 56 -8.96 12.05 12.65
C VAL A 56 -9.81 11.11 13.51
N PHE A 57 -9.28 10.58 14.62
CA PHE A 57 -10.04 9.74 15.54
C PHE A 57 -11.03 10.50 16.43
N LYS A 58 -11.16 11.83 16.28
CA LYS A 58 -11.97 12.71 17.15
C LYS A 58 -11.66 12.57 18.64
N LYS A 59 -10.49 12.03 18.99
CA LYS A 59 -10.07 11.86 20.39
C LYS A 59 -9.60 13.17 21.04
N HIS A 60 -9.38 14.21 20.23
CA HIS A 60 -9.01 15.54 20.71
C HIS A 60 -10.03 16.15 21.67
N VAL A 61 -11.32 15.82 21.51
CA VAL A 61 -12.44 16.30 22.36
C VAL A 61 -12.31 15.85 23.83
N PHE A 62 -11.54 14.79 24.12
CA PHE A 62 -11.30 14.33 25.48
C PHE A 62 -10.22 15.14 26.22
N PHE A 63 -9.49 16.02 25.54
CA PHE A 63 -8.46 16.85 26.16
C PHE A 63 -9.02 18.16 26.70
N ILE A 64 -8.36 18.70 27.73
CA ILE A 64 -8.75 19.97 28.36
C ILE A 64 -8.63 21.11 27.32
N PRO A 65 -9.58 22.08 27.29
CA PRO A 65 -9.73 23.06 26.20
C PRO A 65 -8.51 23.84 25.68
N PRO A 66 -7.41 24.14 26.42
CA PRO A 66 -6.26 24.77 25.77
C PRO A 66 -5.46 23.77 24.91
N PHE A 67 -5.41 22.49 25.29
CA PHE A 67 -4.58 21.50 24.58
C PHE A 67 -5.17 21.10 23.23
N ASP A 68 -6.49 21.08 23.11
CA ASP A 68 -7.18 20.78 21.86
C ASP A 68 -6.76 21.74 20.73
N PHE A 69 -6.75 23.04 21.02
CA PHE A 69 -6.32 24.06 20.07
C PHE A 69 -4.89 23.81 19.56
N PHE A 70 -3.95 23.46 20.45
CA PHE A 70 -2.58 23.15 20.05
C PHE A 70 -2.50 21.88 19.17
N ILE A 71 -3.27 20.84 19.49
CA ILE A 71 -3.32 19.61 18.69
C ILE A 71 -3.80 19.91 17.27
N ILE A 72 -4.89 20.67 17.14
CA ILE A 72 -5.44 21.07 15.84
C ILE A 72 -4.43 21.94 15.07
N LEU A 73 -3.79 22.90 15.74
CA LEU A 73 -2.77 23.75 15.13
C LEU A 73 -1.57 22.94 14.59
N PHE A 74 -1.03 22.01 15.38
CA PHE A 74 0.07 21.15 14.93
C PHE A 74 -0.35 20.21 13.80
N ALA A 75 -1.56 19.66 13.84
CA ALA A 75 -2.10 18.84 12.76
C ALA A 75 -2.20 19.64 11.45
N PHE A 76 -2.70 20.88 11.54
CA PHE A 76 -2.83 21.78 10.38
C PHE A 76 -1.46 22.19 9.81
N LEU A 77 -0.51 22.60 10.64
CA LEU A 77 0.85 22.93 10.21
C LEU A 77 1.54 21.72 9.55
N HIS A 78 1.35 20.53 10.11
CA HIS A 78 1.90 19.30 9.55
C HIS A 78 1.26 18.96 8.20
N PHE A 79 -0.05 19.14 8.06
CA PHE A 79 -0.76 18.96 6.80
C PHE A 79 -0.24 19.90 5.71
N LEU A 80 -0.08 21.20 6.02
CA LEU A 80 0.52 22.17 5.11
C LEU A 80 1.95 21.78 4.72
N GLN A 81 2.75 21.33 5.68
CA GLN A 81 4.11 20.85 5.41
C GLN A 81 4.11 19.68 4.42
N ILE A 82 3.22 18.69 4.59
CA ILE A 82 3.09 17.56 3.67
C ILE A 82 2.73 18.05 2.27
N ILE A 83 1.74 18.94 2.14
CA ILE A 83 1.31 19.49 0.84
C ILE A 83 2.45 20.22 0.14
N ILE A 84 3.16 21.11 0.85
CA ILE A 84 4.27 21.89 0.28
C ILE A 84 5.38 20.95 -0.22
N VAL A 85 5.80 19.99 0.61
CA VAL A 85 6.83 19.01 0.23
C VAL A 85 6.37 18.15 -0.95
N PHE A 86 5.10 17.78 -0.99
CA PHE A 86 4.50 17.01 -2.08
C PHE A 86 4.52 17.78 -3.41
N ILE A 87 4.10 19.05 -3.42
CA ILE A 87 4.14 19.90 -4.61
C ILE A 87 5.58 20.06 -5.11
N ILE A 88 6.53 20.36 -4.21
CA ILE A 88 7.95 20.50 -4.58
C ILE A 88 8.50 19.20 -5.19
N LYS A 89 8.17 18.03 -4.63
CA LYS A 89 8.58 16.73 -5.17
C LYS A 89 8.04 16.49 -6.58
N ILE A 90 6.77 16.77 -6.81
CA ILE A 90 6.16 16.60 -8.14
C ILE A 90 6.79 17.55 -9.14
N CYS A 91 6.85 18.85 -8.83
CA CYS A 91 7.42 19.85 -9.73
C CYS A 91 8.89 19.55 -10.06
N TYR A 92 9.70 19.21 -9.04
CA TYR A 92 11.10 18.84 -9.24
C TYR A 92 11.23 17.52 -10.00
N GLY A 93 10.42 16.51 -9.68
CA GLY A 93 10.40 15.23 -10.37
C GLY A 93 10.11 15.36 -11.86
N ILE A 94 9.06 16.13 -12.22
CA ILE A 94 8.70 16.43 -13.60
C ILE A 94 9.79 17.25 -14.28
N LYS A 95 10.28 18.32 -13.64
CA LYS A 95 11.37 19.15 -14.18
C LYS A 95 12.61 18.32 -14.47
N LYS A 96 13.00 17.42 -13.58
CA LYS A 96 14.16 16.54 -13.78
C LYS A 96 13.94 15.55 -14.92
N LEU A 97 12.75 14.97 -15.03
CA LEU A 97 12.39 14.05 -16.10
C LEU A 97 12.40 14.73 -17.49
N VAL A 98 11.93 15.98 -17.58
CA VAL A 98 11.81 16.73 -18.84
C VAL A 98 13.12 17.42 -19.23
N CYS A 99 13.75 18.14 -18.30
CA CYS A 99 14.90 18.99 -18.58
C CYS A 99 16.25 18.24 -18.50
N ASN A 100 16.41 17.30 -17.58
CA ASN A 100 17.70 16.66 -17.30
C ASN A 100 17.82 15.26 -17.93
N LYS A 101 17.60 15.17 -19.24
CA LYS A 101 17.67 13.89 -19.99
C LYS A 101 19.00 13.15 -19.81
N LYS A 102 20.10 13.91 -19.65
CA LYS A 102 21.47 13.42 -19.45
C LYS A 102 21.65 12.63 -18.15
N ASP A 103 20.90 12.96 -17.10
CA ASP A 103 20.99 12.26 -15.80
C ASP A 103 20.55 10.79 -15.92
N PHE A 104 19.75 10.46 -16.96
CA PHE A 104 19.19 9.14 -17.21
C PHE A 104 19.93 8.36 -18.31
N GLU A 105 20.90 8.97 -19.01
CA GLU A 105 21.61 8.32 -20.12
C GLU A 105 22.64 7.31 -19.61
N VAL A 106 22.47 6.04 -20.02
CA VAL A 106 23.32 4.92 -19.58
C VAL A 106 24.39 4.62 -20.65
N ARG A 107 25.31 5.55 -20.94
CA ARG A 107 26.35 5.48 -22.02
C ARG A 107 25.81 5.63 -23.46
N ASN A 108 26.73 5.89 -24.41
CA ASN A 108 26.46 6.34 -25.78
C ASN A 108 26.20 5.20 -26.81
N SER A 109 25.88 3.96 -26.41
CA SER A 109 25.62 2.89 -27.39
C SER A 109 24.11 2.78 -27.74
N PRO A 110 23.74 2.32 -28.94
CA PRO A 110 22.34 2.21 -29.35
C PRO A 110 21.50 1.27 -28.46
N LEU A 111 22.13 0.21 -27.91
CA LEU A 111 21.49 -0.67 -26.94
C LEU A 111 21.20 0.01 -25.59
N ASP A 112 21.88 1.13 -25.32
CA ASP A 112 21.75 1.88 -24.08
C ASP A 112 20.55 2.83 -24.10
N ARG A 113 19.95 3.07 -25.28
CA ARG A 113 18.66 3.77 -25.40
C ARG A 113 17.55 3.04 -24.66
N PHE A 114 17.54 1.71 -24.72
CA PHE A 114 16.56 0.89 -24.01
C PHE A 114 16.76 0.98 -22.49
N ALA A 115 18.00 0.87 -22.01
CA ALA A 115 18.32 1.04 -20.59
C ALA A 115 17.97 2.45 -20.09
N THR A 116 18.16 3.48 -20.91
CA THR A 116 17.78 4.87 -20.62
C THR A 116 16.25 5.03 -20.54
N GLN A 117 15.49 4.40 -21.44
CA GLN A 117 14.03 4.38 -21.36
C GLN A 117 13.53 3.67 -20.10
N ILE A 118 14.10 2.51 -19.76
CA ILE A 118 13.81 1.81 -18.50
C ILE A 118 14.09 2.71 -17.30
N ALA A 119 15.24 3.39 -17.25
CA ALA A 119 15.58 4.30 -16.15
C ALA A 119 14.57 5.45 -16.02
N ARG A 120 14.08 6.00 -17.14
CA ARG A 120 13.03 7.05 -17.16
C ARG A 120 11.68 6.52 -16.70
N ILE A 121 11.27 5.34 -17.18
CA ILE A 121 10.01 4.70 -16.75
C ILE A 121 10.06 4.40 -15.26
N LEU A 122 11.16 3.83 -14.77
CA LEU A 122 11.34 3.54 -13.35
C LEU A 122 11.37 4.81 -12.51
N TYR A 123 12.03 5.88 -12.96
CA TYR A 123 12.01 7.14 -12.25
C TYR A 123 10.61 7.79 -12.23
N CYS A 124 9.90 7.74 -13.36
CA CYS A 124 8.51 8.17 -13.46
C CYS A 124 7.62 7.36 -12.51
N ALA A 125 7.78 6.03 -12.47
CA ALA A 125 7.12 5.17 -11.50
C ALA A 125 7.53 5.51 -10.06
N LYS A 126 8.79 5.84 -9.79
CA LYS A 126 9.25 6.24 -8.45
C LYS A 126 8.58 7.55 -7.98
N VAL A 127 8.48 8.55 -8.86
CA VAL A 127 7.78 9.81 -8.59
C VAL A 127 6.27 9.56 -8.47
N GLY A 128 5.69 8.81 -9.41
CA GLY A 128 4.30 8.42 -9.45
C GLY A 128 3.86 7.63 -8.22
N CYS A 129 4.57 6.55 -7.85
CA CYS A 129 4.32 5.76 -6.65
C CYS A 129 4.46 6.58 -5.36
N SER A 130 5.35 7.58 -5.33
CA SER A 130 5.42 8.51 -4.19
C SER A 130 4.13 9.34 -4.04
N VAL A 131 3.44 9.59 -5.15
CA VAL A 131 2.14 10.27 -5.19
C VAL A 131 0.99 9.29 -4.93
N THR A 132 0.96 8.20 -5.69
CA THR A 132 -0.07 7.16 -5.61
C THR A 132 -0.10 6.50 -4.24
N GLY A 133 1.03 6.31 -3.57
CA GLY A 133 1.05 5.75 -2.21
C GLY A 133 0.27 6.62 -1.21
N GLY A 134 0.39 7.95 -1.33
CA GLY A 134 -0.41 8.90 -0.55
C GLY A 134 -1.88 8.82 -0.91
N THR A 135 -2.21 8.88 -2.21
CA THR A 135 -3.60 8.84 -2.69
C THR A 135 -4.29 7.51 -2.36
N ALA A 136 -3.62 6.37 -2.56
CA ALA A 136 -4.15 5.05 -2.26
C ALA A 136 -4.44 4.89 -0.77
N THR A 137 -3.58 5.43 0.10
CA THR A 137 -3.82 5.45 1.55
C THR A 137 -5.07 6.27 1.89
N VAL A 138 -5.25 7.44 1.27
CA VAL A 138 -6.46 8.26 1.45
C VAL A 138 -7.70 7.53 0.97
N ILE A 139 -7.65 6.87 -0.19
CA ILE A 139 -8.78 6.10 -0.73
C ILE A 139 -9.11 4.91 0.17
N ALA A 140 -8.11 4.14 0.59
CA ALA A 140 -8.31 2.98 1.45
C ALA A 140 -8.86 3.38 2.83
N THR A 141 -8.34 4.46 3.41
CA THR A 141 -8.82 5.00 4.69
C THR A 141 -10.24 5.53 4.54
N GLY A 142 -10.54 6.25 3.46
CA GLY A 142 -11.88 6.76 3.18
C GLY A 142 -12.91 5.65 2.95
N ALA A 143 -12.53 4.58 2.23
CA ALA A 143 -13.36 3.39 2.07
C ALA A 143 -13.59 2.67 3.41
N SER A 144 -12.54 2.55 4.24
CA SER A 144 -12.66 1.98 5.58
C SER A 144 -13.58 2.82 6.48
N PHE A 145 -13.52 4.15 6.36
CA PHE A 145 -14.40 5.06 7.07
C PHE A 145 -15.87 4.89 6.66
N ASP A 146 -16.14 4.73 5.37
CA ASP A 146 -17.49 4.45 4.86
C ASP A 146 -18.04 3.12 5.38
N LEU A 147 -17.22 2.08 5.53
CA LEU A 147 -17.62 0.82 6.16
C LEU A 147 -18.00 1.01 7.64
N VAL A 148 -17.25 1.84 8.37
CA VAL A 148 -17.58 2.17 9.76
C VAL A 148 -18.92 2.94 9.84
N LEU A 149 -19.16 3.88 8.93
CA LEU A 149 -20.43 4.60 8.86
C LEU A 149 -21.61 3.66 8.55
N GLU A 150 -21.45 2.78 7.56
CA GLU A 150 -22.46 1.78 7.17
C GLU A 150 -22.79 0.86 8.35
N SER A 151 -21.77 0.38 9.07
CA SER A 151 -21.97 -0.45 10.28
C SER A 151 -22.70 0.28 11.41
N SER A 152 -22.70 1.62 11.39
CA SER A 152 -23.42 2.47 12.34
C SER A 152 -24.79 2.92 11.84
N GLY A 153 -25.29 2.35 10.72
CA GLY A 153 -26.57 2.73 10.11
C GLY A 153 -26.56 4.12 9.45
N ARG A 154 -25.38 4.65 9.09
CA ARG A 154 -25.23 5.93 8.40
C ARG A 154 -24.84 5.72 6.94
N GLU A 155 -25.21 6.66 6.09
CA GLU A 155 -24.87 6.63 4.66
C GLU A 155 -23.36 6.84 4.43
N LYS A 156 -22.85 6.20 3.38
CA LYS A 156 -21.47 6.35 2.90
C LYS A 156 -21.26 7.76 2.36
N VAL A 157 -20.12 8.38 2.66
CA VAL A 157 -19.84 9.78 2.26
C VAL A 157 -18.66 9.84 1.30
N PHE A 158 -17.61 9.06 1.55
CA PHE A 158 -16.34 9.19 0.84
C PHE A 158 -16.37 8.57 -0.57
N ILE A 159 -16.83 7.32 -0.71
CA ILE A 159 -16.97 6.61 -1.98
C ILE A 159 -17.88 7.38 -2.96
N PRO A 160 -19.10 7.83 -2.59
CA PRO A 160 -19.93 8.60 -3.51
C PRO A 160 -19.31 9.95 -3.88
N PHE A 161 -18.59 10.61 -2.96
CA PHE A 161 -17.83 11.83 -3.28
C PHE A 161 -16.76 11.58 -4.35
N ILE A 162 -15.95 10.53 -4.20
CA ILE A 162 -14.91 10.15 -5.18
C ILE A 162 -15.55 9.73 -6.51
N GLY A 163 -16.65 8.96 -6.47
CA GLY A 163 -17.41 8.59 -7.67
C GLY A 163 -17.92 9.81 -8.45
N ASN A 164 -18.45 10.81 -7.74
CA ASN A 164 -18.89 12.07 -8.35
C ASN A 164 -17.73 12.89 -8.91
N LEU A 165 -16.59 12.95 -8.22
CA LEU A 165 -15.39 13.64 -8.71
C LEU A 165 -14.85 12.96 -9.97
N TYR A 166 -14.78 11.62 -9.96
CA TYR A 166 -14.38 10.84 -11.12
C TYR A 166 -15.32 11.09 -12.30
N LYS A 167 -16.64 11.05 -12.06
CA LYS A 167 -17.67 11.34 -13.07
C LYS A 167 -17.50 12.73 -13.69
N LYS A 168 -17.16 13.74 -12.88
CA LYS A 168 -16.92 15.11 -13.37
C LYS A 168 -15.64 15.24 -14.21
N VAL A 169 -14.57 14.53 -13.86
CA VAL A 169 -13.27 14.64 -14.54
C VAL A 169 -13.20 13.78 -15.79
N PHE A 170 -13.74 12.56 -15.74
CA PHE A 170 -13.58 11.55 -16.79
C PHE A 170 -14.89 11.23 -17.53
N GLY A 171 -16.02 11.82 -17.14
CA GLY A 171 -17.35 11.53 -17.70
C GLY A 171 -18.04 10.35 -17.04
N GLU A 172 -19.20 9.94 -17.58
CA GLU A 172 -19.90 8.77 -17.05
C GLU A 172 -19.01 7.52 -17.19
N PRO A 173 -18.84 6.71 -16.13
CA PRO A 173 -18.13 5.45 -16.26
C PRO A 173 -18.85 4.62 -17.34
N LEU A 174 -18.07 3.97 -18.20
CA LEU A 174 -18.62 3.18 -19.30
C LEU A 174 -19.73 2.27 -18.78
N PRO A 175 -20.94 2.30 -19.38
CA PRO A 175 -22.00 1.39 -19.00
C PRO A 175 -21.44 -0.04 -19.14
N ASN A 176 -21.55 -0.83 -18.07
CA ASN A 176 -20.95 -2.18 -17.89
C ASN A 176 -19.55 -2.25 -17.25
N LEU A 177 -19.01 -1.19 -16.65
CA LEU A 177 -17.77 -1.33 -15.87
C LEU A 177 -17.95 -2.31 -14.71
N ASP A 178 -19.09 -2.28 -14.01
CA ASP A 178 -19.40 -3.22 -12.92
C ASP A 178 -19.54 -4.66 -13.42
N LYS A 179 -20.05 -4.84 -14.65
CA LYS A 179 -20.15 -6.14 -15.30
C LYS A 179 -18.76 -6.67 -15.67
N ARG A 180 -17.89 -5.80 -16.19
CA ARG A 180 -16.49 -6.13 -16.52
C ARG A 180 -15.61 -6.34 -15.30
N LEU A 181 -15.75 -5.55 -14.24
CA LEU A 181 -15.08 -5.78 -12.97
C LEU A 181 -15.59 -7.08 -12.36
N GLY A 182 -16.91 -7.31 -12.36
CA GLY A 182 -17.50 -8.57 -11.93
C GLY A 182 -17.02 -9.77 -12.75
N GLU A 183 -16.76 -9.61 -14.05
CA GLU A 183 -16.19 -10.64 -14.93
C GLU A 183 -14.67 -10.83 -14.71
N MET A 184 -13.91 -9.78 -14.38
CA MET A 184 -12.49 -9.88 -14.01
C MET A 184 -12.27 -10.40 -12.59
N THR A 185 -13.24 -10.18 -11.69
CA THR A 185 -13.20 -10.65 -10.29
C THR A 185 -13.89 -12.00 -10.14
N LYS A 186 -14.67 -12.45 -11.14
CA LYS A 186 -14.97 -13.86 -11.31
C LYS A 186 -13.62 -14.53 -11.57
N PRO A 187 -13.11 -15.36 -10.66
CA PRO A 187 -11.93 -16.13 -10.97
C PRO A 187 -12.29 -16.99 -12.19
N GLU A 188 -11.72 -16.63 -13.34
CA GLU A 188 -11.63 -17.55 -14.47
C GLU A 188 -11.08 -18.84 -13.87
N SER A 189 -11.77 -19.95 -14.10
CA SER A 189 -11.42 -21.23 -13.52
C SER A 189 -10.01 -21.63 -13.99
N THR A 190 -8.98 -21.21 -13.27
CA THR A 190 -7.74 -21.93 -13.12
C THR A 190 -8.10 -23.23 -12.41
N LYS A 191 -8.54 -24.20 -13.22
CA LYS A 191 -8.21 -25.59 -12.92
C LYS A 191 -6.69 -25.63 -12.87
N ASP A 192 -6.20 -25.91 -11.68
CA ASP A 192 -4.80 -26.05 -11.29
C ASP A 192 -4.06 -24.73 -11.08
N LEU A 193 -3.52 -24.59 -9.87
CA LEU A 193 -2.58 -23.53 -9.43
C LEU A 193 -3.18 -22.15 -9.10
N THR A 194 -4.13 -22.07 -8.15
CA THR A 194 -4.14 -21.11 -7.00
C THR A 194 -5.50 -21.08 -6.29
N SER A 195 -5.76 -22.08 -5.46
CA SER A 195 -6.76 -21.99 -4.37
C SER A 195 -6.29 -22.83 -3.18
N GLU A 196 -5.23 -22.36 -2.54
CA GLU A 196 -4.95 -22.66 -1.14
C GLU A 196 -4.86 -21.35 -0.35
N THR A 197 -5.79 -20.43 -0.64
CA THR A 197 -6.46 -19.72 0.44
C THR A 197 -7.72 -20.54 0.66
N THR A 198 -7.56 -21.64 1.39
CA THR A 198 -8.69 -22.37 1.96
C THR A 198 -9.55 -21.30 2.59
N SER A 199 -10.80 -21.16 2.12
CA SER A 199 -11.83 -20.57 2.95
C SER A 199 -11.93 -21.51 4.13
N THR A 200 -11.06 -21.33 5.12
CA THR A 200 -11.22 -21.88 6.44
C THR A 200 -12.66 -21.51 6.77
N PRO A 201 -13.55 -22.49 7.02
CA PRO A 201 -14.90 -22.16 7.46
C PRO A 201 -14.69 -21.16 8.58
N LEU A 202 -15.27 -19.97 8.43
CA LEU A 202 -15.19 -18.92 9.44
C LEU A 202 -15.66 -19.58 10.73
N ILE A 203 -14.70 -20.09 11.51
CA ILE A 203 -14.91 -20.59 12.85
C ILE A 203 -15.51 -19.35 13.48
N SER A 204 -16.80 -19.41 13.77
CA SER A 204 -17.52 -18.24 14.25
C SER A 204 -16.66 -17.63 15.35
N SER A 205 -16.44 -16.32 15.29
CA SER A 205 -15.53 -15.65 16.23
C SER A 205 -15.84 -16.02 17.69
N ALA A 206 -17.10 -16.40 17.98
CA ALA A 206 -17.55 -17.05 19.20
C ALA A 206 -16.81 -18.34 19.58
N LYS A 207 -16.70 -19.33 18.68
CA LYS A 207 -15.99 -20.60 18.95
C LYS A 207 -14.49 -20.39 19.18
N MET A 208 -13.90 -19.41 18.49
CA MET A 208 -12.49 -19.07 18.69
C MET A 208 -12.25 -18.38 20.04
N HIS A 209 -13.15 -17.48 20.45
CA HIS A 209 -13.10 -16.87 21.78
C HIS A 209 -13.27 -17.89 22.91
N GLU A 210 -14.22 -18.82 22.78
CA GLU A 210 -14.45 -19.89 23.75
C GLU A 210 -13.22 -20.81 23.89
N ALA A 211 -12.58 -21.16 22.77
CA ALA A 211 -11.36 -21.96 22.78
C ALA A 211 -10.19 -21.24 23.47
N ILE A 212 -10.05 -19.92 23.26
CA ILE A 212 -9.00 -19.11 23.91
C ILE A 212 -9.24 -19.00 25.41
N GLU A 213 -10.49 -18.81 25.84
CA GLU A 213 -10.83 -18.71 27.25
C GLU A 213 -10.64 -20.05 27.96
N LYS A 214 -11.06 -21.16 27.33
CA LYS A 214 -10.81 -22.52 27.83
C LYS A 214 -9.31 -22.79 27.98
N TYR A 215 -8.49 -22.41 26.99
CA TYR A 215 -7.04 -22.60 27.03
C TYR A 215 -6.35 -21.87 28.19
N LYS A 216 -6.84 -20.67 28.55
CA LYS A 216 -6.27 -19.87 29.66
C LYS A 216 -6.45 -20.53 31.03
N ASN A 217 -7.50 -21.34 31.19
CA ASN A 217 -7.86 -21.95 32.47
C ASN A 217 -7.29 -23.37 32.67
N LEU A 218 -6.53 -23.91 31.71
CA LEU A 218 -5.93 -25.24 31.79
C LEU A 218 -4.59 -25.23 32.51
N SER A 219 -4.28 -26.32 33.22
CA SER A 219 -2.95 -26.61 33.75
C SER A 219 -1.96 -26.93 32.62
N ASP A 220 -0.65 -26.86 32.89
CA ASP A 220 0.36 -27.03 31.83
C ASP A 220 0.36 -28.43 31.20
N SER A 221 -0.01 -29.47 31.95
CA SER A 221 -0.21 -30.82 31.41
C SER A 221 -1.43 -30.90 30.48
N GLU A 222 -2.52 -30.23 30.83
CA GLU A 222 -3.75 -30.22 30.02
C GLU A 222 -3.59 -29.37 28.75
N LYS A 223 -2.77 -28.31 28.79
CA LYS A 223 -2.43 -27.53 27.59
C LYS A 223 -1.72 -28.38 26.54
N LEU A 224 -0.81 -29.25 26.95
CA LEU A 224 -0.12 -30.16 26.03
C LEU A 224 -1.10 -31.14 25.38
N GLU A 225 -2.02 -31.71 26.16
CA GLU A 225 -3.05 -32.61 25.64
C GLU A 225 -4.02 -31.88 24.69
N PHE A 226 -4.40 -30.65 25.01
CA PHE A 226 -5.25 -29.82 24.16
C PHE A 226 -4.58 -29.48 22.82
N LEU A 227 -3.28 -29.17 22.82
CA LEU A 227 -2.52 -28.91 21.60
C LEU A 227 -2.36 -30.18 20.74
N ASP A 228 -2.16 -31.35 21.35
CA ASP A 228 -2.10 -32.62 20.62
C ASP A 228 -3.45 -32.94 19.95
N LYS A 229 -4.57 -32.65 20.63
CA LYS A 229 -5.92 -32.82 20.07
C LYS A 229 -6.16 -31.91 18.87
N ILE A 230 -5.78 -30.63 18.93
CA ILE A 230 -5.89 -29.70 17.80
C ILE A 230 -5.04 -30.18 16.62
N ASN A 231 -3.81 -30.62 16.86
CA ASN A 231 -2.94 -31.11 15.80
C ASN A 231 -3.52 -32.36 15.12
N LYS A 232 -4.13 -33.28 15.88
CA LYS A 232 -4.82 -34.46 15.33
C LYS A 232 -6.02 -34.07 14.45
N GLU A 233 -6.85 -33.12 14.89
CA GLU A 233 -7.99 -32.64 14.09
C GLU A 233 -7.54 -31.96 12.78
N ILE A 234 -6.46 -31.16 12.82
CA ILE A 234 -5.88 -30.53 11.63
C ILE A 234 -5.39 -31.60 10.64
N MET A 235 -4.72 -32.65 11.13
CA MET A 235 -4.23 -33.73 10.27
C MET A 235 -5.37 -34.57 9.67
N GLN A 236 -6.46 -34.81 10.42
CA GLN A 236 -7.64 -35.50 9.90
C GLN A 236 -8.31 -34.70 8.78
N ASN A 237 -8.56 -33.41 8.99
CA ASN A 237 -9.15 -32.53 7.97
C ASN A 237 -8.27 -32.46 6.71
N LYS A 238 -6.94 -32.42 6.87
CA LYS A 238 -6.01 -32.41 5.73
C LYS A 238 -6.09 -33.70 4.92
N ASN A 239 -6.28 -34.86 5.56
CA ASN A 239 -6.43 -36.14 4.86
C ASN A 239 -7.78 -36.24 4.14
N GLU A 240 -8.86 -35.70 4.71
CA GLU A 240 -10.17 -35.64 4.06
C GLU A 240 -10.15 -34.76 2.81
N GLU A 241 -9.51 -33.59 2.86
CA GLU A 241 -9.35 -32.72 1.68
C GLU A 241 -8.57 -33.40 0.54
N VAL A 242 -7.58 -34.23 0.87
CA VAL A 242 -6.83 -35.01 -0.14
C VAL A 242 -7.69 -36.12 -0.75
N PHE A 243 -8.60 -36.70 0.02
CA PHE A 243 -9.52 -37.74 -0.46
C PHE A 243 -10.57 -37.16 -1.43
N PHE A 244 -11.10 -35.96 -1.17
CA PHE A 244 -12.07 -35.29 -2.05
C PHE A 244 -11.48 -34.71 -3.34
N LYS A 245 -10.16 -34.62 -3.46
CA LYS A 245 -9.46 -34.10 -4.67
C LYS A 245 -9.06 -35.19 -5.67
N LYS A 246 -9.33 -36.47 -5.40
CA LYS A 246 -9.16 -37.59 -6.34
C LYS A 246 -10.47 -37.93 -7.03
#